data_AF-A0A7J3WGG1-F1
#
_entry.id   AF-A0A7J3WGG1-F1
#
_cell.length_a   1.000
_cell.length_b   1.000
_cell.length_c   1.000
_cell.angle_alpha   90.00
_cell.angle_beta   90.00
_cell.angle_gamma   90.00
#
_symmetry.space_group_name_H-M   'P 1'
#
loop_
_entity.id
_entity.type
_entity.pdbx_description
1 polymer ?
#
loop_
_entity_poly.entity_id
_entity_poly.type
_entity_poly.pdbx_seq_one_letter_code
_entity_poly.pdbx_strand_id
1 'polypeptide(L)'
;MSDKKKIVIKRRLLPEIQPNEQQISQDEPTADTRAVEEPRIEPVEPEAQPTQNTYLESINSFNLVQERIRDIREKDRSIQRVFKKWDEVDLKSVKKKLNQLSDERNAILADAQTTENLLNEALAVLETEMSELEEQLFDRLVEVEYLREKGASLRDAENSKLRALESEIEELRNKIAESKTKMSELQLKLDNIRSLPRTINKLTTSTEEAEPLYKELVAKYRDEARVSSAIEKIVQDEGVPRPYAIIHLWKAALKPRVSGQP
;
A
#
# COMPACT_ATOMS: atom_id res chain seq x y z
N MET A 1 17.09 53.63 -32.60
CA MET A 1 16.74 53.00 -33.90
C MET A 1 16.19 51.62 -33.60
N SER A 2 14.90 51.41 -33.88
CA SER A 2 14.16 50.17 -33.58
C SER A 2 14.12 49.28 -34.80
N ASP A 3 14.72 48.09 -34.72
CA ASP A 3 14.51 47.03 -35.71
C ASP A 3 13.44 46.05 -35.21
N LYS A 4 12.26 46.15 -35.84
CA LYS A 4 11.11 45.25 -35.63
C LYS A 4 11.26 44.04 -36.55
N LYS A 5 11.48 42.83 -36.00
CA LYS A 5 11.33 41.57 -36.75
C LYS A 5 9.91 41.03 -36.59
N LYS A 6 9.16 41.02 -37.69
CA LYS A 6 7.84 40.40 -37.84
C LYS A 6 7.98 38.87 -37.81
N ILE A 7 7.21 38.19 -36.96
CA ILE A 7 7.00 36.74 -37.02
C ILE A 7 5.59 36.50 -37.55
N VAL A 8 5.50 35.74 -38.64
CA VAL A 8 4.26 35.42 -39.37
C VAL A 8 3.78 34.04 -38.93
N ILE A 9 2.58 33.98 -38.36
CA ILE A 9 1.89 32.74 -37.95
C ILE A 9 1.20 32.15 -39.19
N LYS A 10 1.62 30.96 -39.63
CA LYS A 10 0.92 30.20 -40.68
C LYS A 10 -0.15 29.30 -40.04
N ARG A 11 -1.42 29.72 -40.16
CA ARG A 11 -2.60 28.87 -39.91
C ARG A 11 -2.68 27.78 -40.98
N ARG A 12 -2.77 26.50 -40.58
CA ARG A 12 -3.24 25.41 -41.46
C ARG A 12 -4.76 25.39 -41.42
N LEU A 13 -5.36 25.53 -42.59
CA LEU A 13 -6.80 25.41 -42.84
C LEU A 13 -7.13 23.94 -43.14
N LEU A 14 -8.24 23.47 -42.55
CA LEU A 14 -8.90 22.21 -42.86
C LEU A 14 -9.45 22.24 -44.30
N PRO A 15 -9.45 21.13 -45.05
CA PRO A 15 -10.23 21.01 -46.28
C PRO A 15 -11.68 20.58 -45.99
N GLU A 16 -12.63 21.38 -46.49
CA GLU A 16 -14.05 21.07 -46.64
C GLU A 16 -14.34 20.17 -47.85
N ILE A 17 -15.47 19.50 -47.74
CA ILE A 17 -16.11 18.45 -48.55
C ILE A 17 -16.49 18.93 -49.96
N GLN A 18 -16.52 18.02 -50.95
CA GLN A 18 -17.52 18.06 -52.03
C GLN A 18 -18.01 16.66 -52.46
N PRO A 19 -19.25 16.57 -52.98
CA PRO A 19 -20.14 15.41 -52.93
C PRO A 19 -20.14 14.60 -54.23
N ASN A 20 -20.63 13.36 -54.19
CA ASN A 20 -20.98 12.63 -55.41
C ASN A 20 -22.37 12.00 -55.23
N GLU A 21 -23.36 12.63 -55.87
CA GLU A 21 -24.67 12.04 -56.18
C GLU A 21 -24.66 11.41 -57.58
N GLN A 22 -25.69 10.59 -57.84
CA GLN A 22 -26.10 9.88 -59.06
C GLN A 22 -25.57 8.42 -59.12
N GLN A 23 -26.42 7.39 -59.21
CA GLN A 23 -27.62 7.26 -60.03
C GLN A 23 -28.74 6.40 -59.40
N ILE A 24 -29.96 6.75 -59.81
CA ILE A 24 -31.25 6.11 -59.57
C ILE A 24 -31.41 4.90 -60.51
N SER A 25 -32.02 3.81 -60.05
CA SER A 25 -32.91 2.97 -60.86
C SER A 25 -33.94 2.29 -59.96
N GLN A 26 -35.21 2.53 -60.29
CA GLN A 26 -36.41 1.96 -59.67
C GLN A 26 -36.67 0.55 -60.24
N ASP A 27 -37.16 -0.36 -59.39
CA ASP A 27 -38.38 -1.15 -59.63
C ASP A 27 -38.77 -1.92 -58.35
N GLU A 28 -40.01 -1.73 -57.91
CA GLU A 28 -40.72 -2.38 -56.79
C GLU A 28 -41.23 -3.80 -57.16
N PRO A 29 -41.99 -4.53 -56.31
CA PRO A 29 -41.91 -4.79 -54.86
C PRO A 29 -42.05 -6.30 -54.55
N THR A 30 -41.73 -6.78 -53.33
CA THR A 30 -42.40 -7.97 -52.75
C THR A 30 -42.27 -8.02 -51.23
N ALA A 31 -43.29 -8.61 -50.64
CA ALA A 31 -43.77 -8.48 -49.27
C ALA A 31 -43.00 -9.27 -48.20
N ASP A 32 -43.29 -8.89 -46.95
CA ASP A 32 -43.14 -9.64 -45.68
C ASP A 32 -41.70 -10.07 -45.30
N THR A 33 -41.15 -9.67 -44.16
CA THR A 33 -41.65 -10.07 -42.83
C THR A 33 -41.02 -9.19 -41.75
N ARG A 34 -41.81 -8.83 -40.73
CA ARG A 34 -41.39 -8.17 -39.50
C ARG A 34 -40.33 -9.00 -38.75
N ALA A 35 -39.23 -8.37 -38.38
CA ALA A 35 -38.45 -8.72 -37.20
C ALA A 35 -37.99 -7.40 -36.57
N VAL A 36 -38.72 -6.97 -35.54
CA VAL A 36 -38.28 -5.89 -34.65
C VAL A 36 -37.19 -6.49 -33.78
N GLU A 37 -35.95 -6.15 -34.09
CA GLU A 37 -34.80 -6.50 -33.25
C GLU A 37 -34.84 -5.57 -32.03
N GLU A 38 -35.35 -6.09 -30.91
CA GLU A 38 -35.26 -5.43 -29.61
C GLU A 38 -33.78 -5.16 -29.28
N PRO A 39 -33.38 -3.93 -28.90
CA PRO A 39 -32.03 -3.69 -28.43
C PRO A 39 -31.85 -4.46 -27.11
N ARG A 40 -31.10 -5.56 -27.19
CA ARG A 40 -30.63 -6.32 -26.05
C ARG A 40 -29.74 -5.41 -25.21
N ILE A 41 -30.30 -4.86 -24.13
CA ILE A 41 -29.53 -4.18 -23.08
C ILE A 41 -28.65 -5.26 -22.46
N GLU A 42 -27.36 -5.25 -22.81
CA GLU A 42 -26.37 -6.01 -22.09
C GLU A 42 -26.37 -5.51 -20.63
N PRO A 43 -26.31 -6.41 -19.63
CA PRO A 43 -26.16 -5.99 -18.25
C PRO A 43 -24.82 -5.27 -18.13
N VAL A 44 -24.86 -3.95 -17.91
CA VAL A 44 -23.70 -3.19 -17.46
C VAL A 44 -23.32 -3.82 -16.11
N GLU A 45 -22.23 -4.59 -16.10
CA GLU A 45 -21.55 -4.97 -14.86
C GLU A 45 -21.34 -3.70 -14.04
N PRO A 46 -21.61 -3.71 -12.73
CA PRO A 46 -21.38 -2.52 -11.92
C PRO A 46 -19.88 -2.23 -11.97
N GLU A 47 -19.50 -1.19 -12.71
CA GLU A 47 -18.15 -0.66 -12.72
C GLU A 47 -17.77 -0.42 -11.25
N ALA A 48 -16.85 -1.24 -10.74
CA ALA A 48 -16.26 -0.99 -9.44
C ALA A 48 -15.71 0.44 -9.48
N GLN A 49 -16.22 1.30 -8.60
CA GLN A 49 -15.82 2.70 -8.57
C GLN A 49 -14.29 2.76 -8.49
N PRO A 50 -13.62 3.56 -9.35
CA PRO A 50 -12.15 3.57 -9.48
C PRO A 50 -11.44 3.81 -8.14
N THR A 51 -12.13 4.42 -7.17
CA THR A 51 -11.66 4.75 -5.84
C THR A 51 -11.51 3.56 -4.90
N GLN A 52 -12.41 2.56 -4.96
CA GLN A 52 -12.23 1.30 -4.23
C GLN A 52 -11.00 0.55 -4.73
N ASN A 53 -10.69 0.67 -6.03
CA ASN A 53 -9.54 0.00 -6.62
C ASN A 53 -8.22 0.59 -6.08
N THR A 54 -8.06 1.90 -6.09
CA THR A 54 -6.87 2.58 -5.54
C THR A 54 -6.68 2.32 -4.05
N TYR A 55 -7.76 2.32 -3.27
CA TYR A 55 -7.71 1.96 -1.86
C TYR A 55 -7.18 0.53 -1.68
N LEU A 56 -7.80 -0.46 -2.32
CA LEU A 56 -7.42 -1.86 -2.19
C LEU A 56 -5.98 -2.13 -2.67
N GLU A 57 -5.57 -1.50 -3.77
CA GLU A 57 -4.20 -1.59 -4.28
C GLU A 57 -3.18 -1.07 -3.26
N SER A 58 -3.44 0.08 -2.64
CA SER A 58 -2.56 0.64 -1.61
C SER A 58 -2.42 -0.27 -0.38
N ILE A 59 -3.54 -0.88 0.04
CA ILE A 59 -3.58 -1.84 1.16
C ILE A 59 -2.81 -3.12 0.82
N ASN A 60 -2.98 -3.64 -0.38
CA ASN A 60 -2.29 -4.84 -0.85
C ASN A 60 -0.77 -4.60 -0.95
N SER A 61 -0.35 -3.45 -1.48
CA SER A 61 1.06 -3.06 -1.53
C SER A 61 1.66 -2.97 -0.13
N PHE A 62 0.94 -2.35 0.82
CA PHE A 62 1.37 -2.30 2.22
C PHE A 62 1.52 -3.70 2.83
N ASN A 63 0.54 -4.58 2.62
CA ASN A 63 0.57 -5.94 3.16
C ASN A 63 1.75 -6.75 2.61
N LEU A 64 2.08 -6.59 1.32
CA LEU A 64 3.23 -7.23 0.68
C LEU A 64 4.56 -6.79 1.32
N VAL A 65 4.70 -5.50 1.61
CA VAL A 65 5.87 -4.97 2.35
C VAL A 65 5.96 -5.63 3.73
N GLN A 66 4.85 -5.72 4.47
CA GLN A 66 4.82 -6.35 5.79
C GLN A 66 5.11 -7.85 5.77
N GLU A 67 4.67 -8.56 4.74
CA GLU A 67 4.99 -9.97 4.51
C GLU A 67 6.49 -10.15 4.29
N ARG A 68 7.09 -9.37 3.39
CA ARG A 68 8.53 -9.45 3.13
C ARG A 68 9.39 -9.12 4.36
N ILE A 69 8.96 -8.18 5.20
CA ILE A 69 9.63 -7.90 6.48
C ILE A 69 9.61 -9.15 7.38
N ARG A 70 8.47 -9.84 7.48
CA ARG A 70 8.34 -11.09 8.24
C ARG A 70 9.22 -12.19 7.66
N ASP A 71 9.26 -12.34 6.34
CA ASP A 71 10.10 -13.33 5.66
C ASP A 71 11.59 -13.11 5.94
N ILE A 72 12.09 -11.87 5.88
CA ILE A 72 13.49 -11.56 6.23
C ILE A 72 13.75 -11.95 7.69
N ARG A 73 12.82 -11.67 8.62
CA ARG A 73 12.98 -12.05 10.02
C ARG A 73 13.03 -13.56 10.22
N GLU A 74 12.23 -14.32 9.47
CA GLU A 74 12.23 -15.78 9.53
C GLU A 74 13.49 -16.38 8.90
N LYS A 75 13.97 -15.81 7.79
CA LYS A 75 15.28 -16.15 7.21
C LYS A 75 16.42 -15.86 8.18
N ASP A 76 16.43 -14.69 8.81
CA ASP A 76 17.43 -14.31 9.83
C ASP A 76 17.43 -15.30 10.99
N ARG A 77 16.25 -15.64 11.54
CA ARG A 77 16.10 -16.66 12.59
C ARG A 77 16.67 -18.02 12.13
N SER A 78 16.40 -18.41 10.89
CA SER A 78 16.90 -19.67 10.33
C SER A 78 18.42 -19.68 10.16
N ILE A 79 19.01 -18.55 9.74
CA ILE A 79 20.47 -18.38 9.65
C ILE A 79 21.08 -18.49 11.06
N GLN A 80 20.49 -17.87 12.07
CA GLN A 80 20.96 -17.98 13.46
C GLN A 80 20.94 -19.43 13.96
N ARG A 81 19.86 -20.18 13.70
CA ARG A 81 19.76 -21.62 14.05
C ARG A 81 20.85 -22.44 13.38
N VAL A 82 21.07 -22.23 12.09
CA VAL A 82 22.09 -22.94 11.32
C VAL A 82 23.48 -22.61 11.88
N PHE A 83 23.77 -21.33 12.10
CA PHE A 83 25.06 -20.89 12.63
C PHE A 83 25.34 -21.47 14.01
N LYS A 84 24.35 -21.52 14.89
CA LYS A 84 24.43 -22.15 16.21
C LYS A 84 24.67 -23.66 16.13
N LYS A 85 23.92 -24.37 15.28
CA LYS A 85 23.90 -25.84 15.24
C LYS A 85 25.15 -26.43 14.59
N TRP A 86 25.54 -25.93 13.42
CA TRP A 86 26.57 -26.55 12.58
C TRP A 86 27.94 -25.89 12.79
N ASP A 87 28.96 -26.68 13.11
CA ASP A 87 30.30 -26.18 13.43
C ASP A 87 31.13 -25.79 12.21
N GLU A 88 30.85 -26.41 11.07
CA GLU A 88 31.47 -26.09 9.78
C GLU A 88 31.07 -24.70 9.28
N VAL A 89 29.98 -24.13 9.79
CA VAL A 89 29.54 -22.78 9.42
C VAL A 89 30.38 -21.75 10.16
N ASP A 90 31.31 -21.16 9.42
CA ASP A 90 32.15 -20.07 9.88
C ASP A 90 31.44 -18.71 9.82
N LEU A 91 31.99 -17.73 10.55
CA LEU A 91 31.43 -16.39 10.61
C LEU A 91 31.48 -15.69 9.24
N LYS A 92 32.45 -16.02 8.39
CA LYS A 92 32.57 -15.47 7.02
C LYS A 92 31.39 -15.90 6.15
N SER A 93 30.95 -17.15 6.24
CA SER A 93 29.76 -17.64 5.52
C SER A 93 28.49 -16.97 6.01
N VAL A 94 28.38 -16.74 7.34
CA VAL A 94 27.26 -15.98 7.91
C VAL A 94 27.25 -14.54 7.40
N LYS A 95 28.39 -13.84 7.36
CA LYS A 95 28.49 -12.47 6.83
C LYS A 95 27.96 -12.38 5.39
N LYS A 96 28.25 -13.36 4.53
CA LYS A 96 27.69 -13.41 3.18
C LYS A 96 26.16 -13.47 3.18
N LYS A 97 25.56 -14.25 4.09
CA LYS A 97 24.10 -14.30 4.26
C LYS A 97 23.53 -13.01 4.84
N LEU A 98 24.24 -12.36 5.75
CA LEU A 98 23.82 -11.06 6.29
C LEU A 98 23.82 -9.96 5.24
N ASN A 99 24.80 -9.98 4.32
CA ASN A 99 24.81 -9.07 3.18
C ASN A 99 23.59 -9.30 2.28
N GLN A 100 23.24 -10.56 1.99
CA GLN A 100 22.01 -10.89 1.25
C GLN A 100 20.75 -10.34 1.95
N LEU A 101 20.64 -10.49 3.27
CA LEU A 101 19.53 -9.89 4.02
C LEU A 101 19.57 -8.35 4.02
N SER A 102 20.74 -7.74 3.90
CA SER A 102 20.87 -6.28 3.75
C SER A 102 20.38 -5.82 2.38
N ASP A 103 20.71 -6.57 1.32
CA ASP A 103 20.22 -6.29 -0.02
C ASP A 103 18.70 -6.46 -0.11
N GLU A 104 18.14 -7.52 0.50
CA GLU A 104 16.70 -7.72 0.60
C GLU A 104 16.01 -6.58 1.37
N ARG A 105 16.62 -6.09 2.47
CA ARG A 105 16.14 -4.90 3.21
C ARG A 105 16.14 -3.65 2.34
N ASN A 106 17.21 -3.41 1.59
CA ASN A 106 17.30 -2.26 0.68
C ASN A 106 16.23 -2.33 -0.42
N ALA A 107 15.95 -3.53 -0.95
CA ALA A 107 14.85 -3.74 -1.88
C ALA A 107 13.49 -3.40 -1.25
N ILE A 108 13.23 -3.84 -0.01
CA ILE A 108 12.01 -3.46 0.72
C ILE A 108 11.90 -1.94 0.88
N LEU A 109 13.00 -1.24 1.16
CA LEU A 109 12.98 0.23 1.28
C LEU A 109 12.64 0.91 -0.05
N ALA A 110 13.07 0.36 -1.18
CA ALA A 110 12.67 0.86 -2.49
C ALA A 110 11.17 0.63 -2.73
N ASP A 111 10.65 -0.56 -2.42
CA ASP A 111 9.22 -0.88 -2.57
C ASP A 111 8.33 -0.09 -1.60
N ALA A 112 8.87 0.25 -0.43
CA ALA A 112 8.21 1.09 0.56
C ALA A 112 7.97 2.50 0.01
N GLN A 113 8.85 3.04 -0.83
CA GLN A 113 8.63 4.34 -1.49
C GLN A 113 7.46 4.28 -2.47
N THR A 114 7.36 3.20 -3.25
CA THR A 114 6.22 2.98 -4.16
C THR A 114 4.93 2.85 -3.37
N THR A 115 4.97 2.09 -2.27
CA THR A 115 3.82 1.92 -1.37
C THR A 115 3.39 3.24 -0.73
N GLU A 116 4.34 4.08 -0.31
CA GLU A 116 4.06 5.43 0.18
C GLU A 116 3.30 6.26 -0.85
N ASN A 117 3.70 6.22 -2.12
CA ASN A 117 3.02 6.96 -3.18
C ASN A 117 1.57 6.48 -3.36
N LEU A 118 1.34 5.16 -3.40
CA LEU A 118 0.00 4.58 -3.51
C LEU A 118 -0.89 4.93 -2.31
N LEU A 119 -0.33 4.95 -1.10
CA LEU A 119 -1.08 5.34 0.10
C LEU A 119 -1.47 6.83 0.07
N ASN A 120 -0.58 7.72 -0.37
CA ASN A 120 -0.90 9.15 -0.53
C ASN A 120 -1.95 9.37 -1.64
N GLU A 121 -1.86 8.62 -2.74
CA GLU A 121 -2.86 8.69 -3.82
C GLU A 121 -4.24 8.24 -3.33
N ALA A 122 -4.31 7.11 -2.62
CA ALA A 122 -5.56 6.64 -2.02
C ALA A 122 -6.14 7.63 -1.00
N LEU A 123 -5.29 8.32 -0.22
CA LEU A 123 -5.73 9.40 0.68
C LEU A 123 -6.32 10.58 -0.08
N ALA A 124 -5.65 11.06 -1.13
CA ALA A 124 -6.13 12.19 -1.94
C ALA A 124 -7.47 11.88 -2.63
N VAL A 125 -7.64 10.65 -3.10
CA VAL A 125 -8.91 10.17 -3.66
C VAL A 125 -10.01 10.19 -2.60
N LEU A 126 -9.77 9.61 -1.42
CA LEU A 126 -10.74 9.61 -0.32
C LEU A 126 -11.08 11.03 0.18
N GLU A 127 -10.12 11.96 0.19
CA GLU A 127 -10.37 13.37 0.52
C GLU A 127 -11.31 14.04 -0.48
N THR A 128 -11.14 13.73 -1.77
CA THR A 128 -12.01 14.23 -2.84
C THR A 128 -13.42 13.65 -2.69
N GLU A 129 -13.54 12.32 -2.52
CA GLU A 129 -14.83 11.67 -2.28
C GLU A 129 -15.53 12.21 -1.02
N MET A 130 -14.78 12.42 0.06
CA MET A 130 -15.33 12.99 1.29
C MET A 130 -15.87 14.40 1.07
N SER A 131 -15.19 15.22 0.27
CA SER A 131 -15.65 16.57 -0.07
C SER A 131 -16.95 16.52 -0.89
N GLU A 132 -17.03 15.62 -1.87
CA GLU A 132 -18.25 15.40 -2.67
C GLU A 132 -19.42 14.90 -1.82
N LEU A 133 -19.16 13.98 -0.87
CA LEU A 133 -20.18 13.49 0.06
C LEU A 133 -20.66 14.60 1.01
N GLU A 134 -19.76 15.46 1.49
CA GLU A 134 -20.11 16.59 2.35
C GLU A 134 -20.93 17.66 1.59
N GLU A 135 -20.62 17.92 0.31
CA GLU A 135 -21.43 18.78 -0.56
C GLU A 135 -22.83 18.19 -0.79
N GLN A 136 -22.92 16.91 -1.15
CA GLN A 136 -24.21 16.21 -1.30
C GLN A 136 -25.03 16.26 0.00
N LEU A 137 -24.39 16.06 1.15
CA LEU A 137 -25.06 16.15 2.45
C LEU A 137 -25.58 17.55 2.71
N PHE A 138 -24.80 18.59 2.39
CA PHE A 138 -25.22 19.97 2.54
C PHE A 138 -26.44 20.29 1.67
N ASP A 139 -26.42 19.91 0.39
CA ASP A 139 -27.53 20.11 -0.54
C ASP A 139 -28.81 19.45 -0.03
N ARG A 140 -28.71 18.20 0.46
CA ARG A 140 -29.84 17.46 1.01
C ARG A 140 -30.39 18.10 2.29
N LEU A 141 -29.53 18.61 3.17
CA LEU A 141 -29.96 19.35 4.36
C LEU A 141 -30.68 20.65 4.00
N VAL A 142 -30.19 21.39 3.01
CA VAL A 142 -30.85 22.60 2.50
C VAL A 142 -32.23 22.27 1.92
N GLU A 143 -32.36 21.18 1.16
CA GLU A 143 -33.64 20.75 0.58
C GLU A 143 -34.65 20.34 1.68
N VAL A 144 -34.19 19.63 2.72
CA VAL A 144 -35.02 19.29 3.88
C VAL A 144 -35.53 20.53 4.61
N GLU A 145 -34.65 21.49 4.91
CA GLU A 145 -35.05 22.72 5.59
C GLU A 145 -36.00 23.57 4.73
N TYR A 146 -35.75 23.66 3.42
CA TYR A 146 -36.66 24.33 2.48
C TYR A 146 -38.07 23.72 2.46
N LEU A 147 -38.17 22.38 2.45
CA LEU A 147 -39.46 21.69 2.51
C LEU A 147 -40.16 21.89 3.86
N ARG A 148 -39.40 21.92 4.97
CA ARG A 148 -39.94 22.20 6.32
C ARG A 148 -40.46 23.63 6.44
N GLU A 149 -39.78 24.63 5.87
CA GLU A 149 -40.25 26.02 5.85
C GLU A 149 -41.50 26.22 4.98
N LYS A 150 -41.60 25.49 3.87
CA LYS A 150 -42.84 25.40 3.08
C LYS A 150 -43.97 24.63 3.78
N GLY A 151 -43.69 24.06 4.95
CA GLY A 151 -44.51 23.21 5.82
C GLY A 151 -45.89 23.71 6.22
N ALA A 152 -46.24 24.98 5.97
CA ALA A 152 -47.58 25.49 6.27
C ALA A 152 -48.69 24.93 5.34
N SER A 153 -48.37 24.13 4.32
CA SER A 153 -49.38 23.56 3.39
C SER A 153 -48.96 22.24 2.69
N LEU A 154 -48.28 21.32 3.37
CA LEU A 154 -47.77 20.11 2.69
C LEU A 154 -48.86 19.05 2.44
N ARG A 155 -48.95 18.56 1.20
CA ARG A 155 -49.75 17.39 0.80
C ARG A 155 -48.97 16.10 1.13
N ASP A 156 -49.66 14.96 1.21
CA ASP A 156 -49.06 13.64 1.55
C ASP A 156 -47.80 13.27 0.74
N ALA A 157 -47.73 13.71 -0.53
CA ALA A 157 -46.58 13.47 -1.41
C ALA A 157 -45.29 14.18 -0.94
N GLU A 158 -45.40 15.37 -0.35
CA GLU A 158 -44.23 16.12 0.12
C GLU A 158 -43.70 15.56 1.44
N ASN A 159 -44.57 15.01 2.29
CA ASN A 159 -44.18 14.25 3.48
C ASN A 159 -43.39 12.97 3.11
N SER A 160 -43.77 12.29 2.02
CA SER A 160 -43.01 11.14 1.52
C SER A 160 -41.62 11.54 1.02
N LYS A 161 -41.53 12.69 0.32
CA LYS A 161 -40.24 13.22 -0.16
C LYS A 161 -39.33 13.60 1.01
N LEU A 162 -39.87 14.23 2.05
CA LEU A 162 -39.12 14.59 3.26
C LEU A 162 -38.48 13.36 3.92
N ARG A 163 -39.26 12.29 4.12
CA ARG A 163 -38.75 11.04 4.69
C ARG A 163 -37.65 10.39 3.84
N ALA A 164 -37.78 10.44 2.52
CA ALA A 164 -36.75 9.94 1.61
C ALA A 164 -35.44 10.72 1.76
N LEU A 165 -35.51 12.06 1.79
CA LEU A 165 -34.34 12.92 1.99
C LEU A 165 -33.69 12.70 3.37
N GLU A 166 -34.49 12.53 4.42
CA GLU A 166 -33.97 12.20 5.76
C GLU A 166 -33.22 10.85 5.76
N SER A 167 -33.70 9.85 5.00
CA SER A 167 -32.99 8.58 4.81
C SER A 167 -31.68 8.77 4.04
N GLU A 168 -31.68 9.53 2.95
CA GLU A 168 -30.47 9.84 2.16
C GLU A 168 -29.42 10.57 3.00
N ILE A 169 -29.84 11.49 3.88
CA ILE A 169 -28.96 12.19 4.82
C ILE A 169 -28.24 11.21 5.75
N GLU A 170 -28.95 10.22 6.31
CA GLU A 170 -28.34 9.21 7.17
C GLU A 170 -27.37 8.31 6.39
N GLU A 171 -27.69 7.94 5.15
CA GLU A 171 -26.78 7.19 4.28
C GLU A 171 -25.50 7.98 3.97
N LEU A 172 -25.62 9.28 3.65
CA LEU A 172 -24.47 10.16 3.41
C LEU A 172 -23.59 10.30 4.66
N ARG A 173 -24.21 10.47 5.84
CA ARG A 173 -23.49 10.49 7.13
C ARG A 173 -22.69 9.21 7.36
N ASN A 174 -23.29 8.06 7.07
CA ASN A 174 -22.61 6.76 7.20
C ASN A 174 -21.43 6.64 6.23
N LYS A 175 -21.58 7.03 4.96
CA LYS A 175 -20.50 7.02 3.97
C LYS A 175 -19.34 7.95 4.35
N ILE A 176 -19.64 9.14 4.90
CA ILE A 176 -18.63 10.07 5.42
C ILE A 176 -17.87 9.44 6.60
N ALA A 177 -18.57 8.80 7.54
CA ALA A 177 -17.95 8.13 8.67
C ALA A 177 -17.04 6.96 8.24
N GLU A 178 -17.47 6.18 7.23
CA GLU A 178 -16.66 5.12 6.64
C GLU A 178 -15.38 5.68 5.98
N SER A 179 -15.52 6.75 5.19
CA SER A 179 -14.39 7.40 4.52
C SER A 179 -13.37 7.94 5.52
N LYS A 180 -13.83 8.58 6.61
CA LYS A 180 -12.97 9.05 7.71
C LYS A 180 -12.21 7.90 8.39
N THR A 181 -12.86 6.74 8.52
CA THR A 181 -12.23 5.53 9.07
C THR A 181 -11.13 5.01 8.15
N LYS A 182 -11.43 4.89 6.83
CA LYS A 182 -10.45 4.47 5.82
C LYS A 182 -9.24 5.42 5.77
N MET A 183 -9.47 6.73 5.78
CA MET A 183 -8.39 7.72 5.79
C MET A 183 -7.51 7.58 7.04
N SER A 184 -8.11 7.37 8.21
CA SER A 184 -7.36 7.15 9.46
C SER A 184 -6.51 5.88 9.39
N GLU A 185 -7.04 4.79 8.80
CA GLU A 185 -6.29 3.55 8.59
C GLU A 185 -5.09 3.78 7.65
N LEU A 186 -5.30 4.45 6.51
CA LEU A 186 -4.22 4.75 5.56
C LEU A 186 -3.13 5.62 6.19
N GLN A 187 -3.52 6.62 7.00
CA GLN A 187 -2.57 7.48 7.69
C GLN A 187 -1.64 6.69 8.63
N LEU A 188 -2.21 5.75 9.40
CA LEU A 188 -1.41 4.87 10.26
C LEU A 188 -0.44 3.98 9.45
N LYS A 189 -0.88 3.45 8.31
CA LYS A 189 -0.02 2.67 7.42
C LYS A 189 1.08 3.52 6.80
N LEU A 190 0.77 4.76 6.41
CA LEU A 190 1.71 5.72 5.88
C LEU A 190 2.81 6.06 6.90
N ASP A 191 2.43 6.31 8.14
CA ASP A 191 3.38 6.56 9.24
C ASP A 191 4.28 5.33 9.50
N ASN A 192 3.71 4.12 9.42
CA ASN A 192 4.49 2.88 9.51
C ASN A 192 5.53 2.79 8.39
N ILE A 193 5.15 3.06 7.13
CA ILE A 193 6.05 3.05 5.97
C ILE A 193 7.15 4.10 6.12
N ARG A 194 6.80 5.34 6.51
CA ARG A 194 7.77 6.43 6.73
C ARG A 194 8.77 6.14 7.84
N SER A 195 8.37 5.36 8.85
CA SER A 195 9.26 4.93 9.93
C SER A 195 10.25 3.83 9.50
N LEU A 196 9.96 3.11 8.41
CA LEU A 196 10.65 1.89 8.02
C LEU A 196 12.16 2.04 7.84
N PRO A 197 12.71 3.11 7.20
CA PRO A 197 14.16 3.27 7.08
C PRO A 197 14.89 3.25 8.43
N ARG A 198 14.23 3.71 9.51
CA ARG A 198 14.81 3.76 10.86
C ARG A 198 14.57 2.45 11.63
N THR A 199 13.50 1.74 11.33
CA THR A 199 13.05 0.58 12.11
C THR A 199 13.34 -0.76 11.44
N ILE A 200 13.69 -0.78 10.14
CA ILE A 200 13.82 -2.02 9.34
C ILE A 200 14.76 -3.03 9.99
N ASN A 201 15.93 -2.61 10.45
CA ASN A 201 16.89 -3.50 11.10
C ASN A 201 16.31 -4.14 12.36
N LYS A 202 15.53 -3.39 13.15
CA LYS A 202 14.88 -3.90 14.36
C LYS A 202 13.75 -4.86 14.02
N LEU A 203 12.98 -4.58 12.97
CA LEU A 203 11.85 -5.41 12.55
C LEU A 203 12.29 -6.73 11.93
N THR A 204 13.44 -6.75 11.24
CA THR A 204 13.94 -7.93 10.51
C THR A 204 14.99 -8.73 11.26
N THR A 205 15.61 -8.20 12.31
CA THR A 205 16.63 -8.95 13.08
C THR A 205 15.94 -9.77 14.18
N SER A 206 16.16 -11.08 14.18
CA SER A 206 15.68 -11.95 15.24
C SER A 206 16.61 -11.89 16.46
N THR A 207 16.04 -11.92 17.66
CA THR A 207 16.80 -12.06 18.92
C THR A 207 16.52 -13.39 19.63
N GLU A 208 15.64 -14.22 19.07
CA GLU A 208 15.08 -15.39 19.75
C GLU A 208 16.09 -16.51 19.98
N GLU A 209 17.05 -16.68 19.06
CA GLU A 209 18.11 -17.68 19.23
C GLU A 209 19.28 -17.15 20.07
N ALA A 210 19.57 -15.85 19.99
CA ALA A 210 20.71 -15.25 20.67
C ALA A 210 20.45 -14.93 22.14
N GLU A 211 19.25 -14.47 22.49
CA GLU A 211 18.91 -14.02 23.85
C GLU A 211 19.06 -15.12 24.92
N PRO A 212 18.62 -16.38 24.69
CA PRO A 212 18.88 -17.47 25.63
C PRO A 212 20.39 -17.74 25.81
N LEU A 213 21.16 -17.68 24.73
CA LEU A 213 22.61 -17.93 24.76
C LEU A 213 23.37 -16.83 25.50
N TYR A 214 22.92 -15.58 25.39
CA TYR A 214 23.45 -14.48 26.18
C TYR A 214 23.28 -14.76 27.67
N LYS A 215 22.08 -15.18 28.10
CA LYS A 215 21.80 -15.53 29.50
C LYS A 215 22.67 -16.70 29.99
N GLU A 216 22.89 -17.72 29.16
CA GLU A 216 23.81 -18.83 29.47
C GLU A 216 25.26 -18.36 29.65
N LEU A 217 25.73 -17.46 28.77
CA LEU A 217 27.08 -16.87 28.88
C LEU A 217 27.23 -16.08 30.18
N VAL A 218 26.27 -15.20 30.49
CA VAL A 218 26.28 -14.42 31.74
C VAL A 218 26.27 -15.35 32.96
N ALA A 219 25.45 -16.40 32.95
CA ALA A 219 25.41 -17.38 34.03
C ALA A 219 26.73 -18.13 34.21
N LYS A 220 27.41 -18.50 33.12
CA LYS A 220 28.70 -19.19 33.14
C LYS A 220 29.82 -18.32 33.71
N TYR A 221 29.93 -17.07 33.25
CA TYR A 221 31.02 -16.18 33.63
C TYR A 221 30.75 -15.38 34.90
N ARG A 222 29.48 -15.30 35.34
CA ARG A 222 29.01 -14.51 36.50
C ARG A 222 29.43 -13.04 36.44
N ASP A 223 29.67 -12.53 35.24
CA ASP A 223 30.13 -11.17 34.98
C ASP A 223 29.52 -10.70 33.66
N GLU A 224 28.40 -9.98 33.76
CA GLU A 224 27.67 -9.47 32.61
C GLU A 224 28.47 -8.42 31.84
N ALA A 225 29.20 -7.55 32.54
CA ALA A 225 29.97 -6.48 31.94
C ALA A 225 31.08 -7.05 31.05
N ARG A 226 31.76 -8.10 31.52
CA ARG A 226 32.77 -8.80 30.73
C ARG A 226 32.19 -9.49 29.50
N VAL A 227 31.05 -10.16 29.64
CA VAL A 227 30.37 -10.83 28.51
C VAL A 227 29.91 -9.79 27.47
N SER A 228 29.28 -8.70 27.90
CA SER A 228 28.86 -7.61 27.01
C SER A 228 30.03 -6.94 26.32
N SER A 229 31.14 -6.68 27.03
CA SER A 229 32.36 -6.11 26.42
C SER A 229 32.96 -7.04 25.37
N ALA A 230 32.98 -8.36 25.62
CA ALA A 230 33.45 -9.34 24.64
C ALA A 230 32.56 -9.39 23.39
N ILE A 231 31.23 -9.30 23.57
CA ILE A 231 30.27 -9.24 22.45
C ILE A 231 30.49 -7.97 21.63
N GLU A 232 30.60 -6.80 22.27
CA GLU A 232 30.83 -5.53 21.57
C GLU A 232 32.17 -5.52 20.83
N LYS A 233 33.20 -6.13 21.41
CA LYS A 233 34.47 -6.31 20.71
C LYS A 233 34.31 -7.15 19.44
N ILE A 234 33.58 -8.27 19.49
CA ILE A 234 33.30 -9.09 18.29
C ILE A 234 32.47 -8.30 17.28
N VAL A 235 31.47 -7.53 17.72
CA VAL A 235 30.67 -6.66 16.83
C VAL A 235 31.56 -5.67 16.08
N GLN A 236 32.52 -5.05 16.77
CA GLN A 236 33.46 -4.09 16.18
C GLN A 236 34.49 -4.76 15.26
N ASP A 237 35.16 -5.81 15.73
CA ASP A 237 36.23 -6.49 15.01
C ASP A 237 35.71 -7.23 13.77
N GLU A 238 34.55 -7.87 13.89
CA GLU A 238 33.98 -8.70 12.83
C GLU A 238 32.91 -7.97 12.00
N GLY A 239 32.39 -6.82 12.46
CA GLY A 239 31.34 -6.09 11.76
C GLY A 239 30.03 -6.87 11.62
N VAL A 240 29.66 -7.64 12.65
CA VAL A 240 28.43 -8.46 12.66
C VAL A 240 27.40 -7.94 13.65
N PRO A 241 26.08 -8.12 13.41
CA PRO A 241 25.07 -7.72 14.37
C PRO A 241 25.20 -8.48 15.70
N ARG A 242 24.80 -7.82 16.80
CA ARG A 242 24.90 -8.35 18.17
C ARG A 242 24.39 -9.79 18.35
N PRO A 243 23.25 -10.23 17.77
CA PRO A 243 22.79 -11.62 17.88
C PRO A 243 23.83 -12.64 17.38
N TYR A 244 24.53 -12.33 16.30
CA TYR A 244 25.54 -13.22 15.72
C TYR A 244 26.85 -13.21 16.52
N ALA A 245 27.22 -12.06 17.09
CA ALA A 245 28.35 -11.98 18.02
C ALA A 245 28.12 -12.83 19.28
N ILE A 246 26.89 -12.82 19.82
CA ILE A 246 26.50 -13.68 20.95
C ILE A 246 26.65 -15.16 20.58
N ILE A 247 26.09 -15.59 19.44
CA ILE A 247 26.19 -17.00 19.00
C ILE A 247 27.65 -17.40 18.79
N HIS A 248 28.46 -16.52 18.20
CA HIS A 248 29.88 -16.77 17.98
C HIS A 248 30.64 -16.96 19.30
N LEU A 249 30.46 -16.04 20.25
CA LEU A 249 31.07 -16.12 21.58
C LEU A 249 30.62 -17.39 22.32
N TRP A 250 29.33 -17.74 22.24
CA TRP A 250 28.78 -18.95 22.83
C TRP A 250 29.41 -20.22 22.25
N LYS A 251 29.54 -20.33 20.92
CA LYS A 251 30.23 -21.47 20.27
C LYS A 251 31.67 -21.60 20.76
N ALA A 252 32.40 -20.48 20.86
CA ALA A 252 33.78 -20.49 21.33
C ALA A 252 33.92 -20.85 22.82
N ALA A 253 32.95 -20.46 23.65
CA ALA A 253 33.00 -20.63 25.10
C ALA A 253 32.47 -21.99 25.59
N LEU A 254 31.48 -22.58 24.91
CA LEU A 254 30.64 -23.64 25.45
C LEU A 254 30.57 -24.92 24.61
N LYS A 255 30.92 -24.90 23.32
CA LYS A 255 31.06 -26.15 22.57
C LYS A 255 32.41 -26.80 22.87
N PRO A 256 32.46 -28.11 23.19
CA PRO A 256 33.72 -28.82 23.34
C PRO A 256 34.46 -28.76 22.00
N ARG A 257 35.71 -28.28 22.02
CA ARG A 257 36.62 -28.53 20.90
C ARG A 257 36.71 -30.05 20.78
N VAL A 258 36.22 -30.62 19.69
CA VAL A 258 36.50 -32.02 19.37
C VAL A 258 38.01 -32.11 19.19
N SER A 259 38.69 -32.50 20.26
CA SER A 259 40.09 -32.87 20.25
C SER A 259 40.22 -34.12 19.40
N GLY A 260 40.60 -33.94 18.15
CA GLY A 260 40.91 -35.04 17.26
C GLY A 260 41.02 -34.58 15.82
N GLN A 261 42.24 -34.28 15.37
CA GLN A 261 43.02 -35.23 14.56
C GLN A 261 44.44 -34.66 14.28
N PRO A 262 45.39 -35.53 13.88
CA PRO A 262 46.76 -35.64 14.40
C PRO A 262 47.75 -34.57 13.93
#